data_AF-A0A2H6N924-F1
#
_entry.id   AF-A0A2H6N924-F1
#
_cell.length_a   1.000
_cell.length_b   1.000
_cell.length_c   1.000
_cell.angle_alpha   90.00
_cell.angle_beta   90.00
_cell.angle_gamma   90.00
#
_symmetry.space_group_name_H-M   'P 1'
#
loop_
_entity.id
_entity.type
_entity.pdbx_description
1 polymer ?
#
loop_
_entity_poly.entity_id
_entity_poly.type
_entity_poly.pdbx_seq_one_letter_code
_entity_poly.pdbx_strand_id
1 'polypeptide(L)'
;GIKHQISAPYTPAQNGVAERRNGVLQSVMRCLLDDASLDMRHWGEAISYANHIINRTWSSVINQTPYFMIYGHKPDISHLQTFGSYAMVNIPKQQRGQKGGPISRRLKFVGIDNASKCSRFMDSSHRVVLSRSAVFEEDADWSRIHSNDTGVYFSKDPVVNDDQHDDEDDEEQEEREEWT
;
A
#
# COMPACT_ATOMS: atom_id res chain seq x y z
N GLY A 1 14.28 11.88 19.35
CA GLY A 1 13.01 12.30 20.00
C GLY A 1 12.16 13.09 19.01
N ILE A 2 10.83 13.02 19.07
CA ILE A 2 9.92 13.68 18.11
C ILE A 2 9.40 15.00 18.69
N LYS A 3 9.55 16.11 17.94
CA LYS A 3 9.00 17.42 18.32
C LYS A 3 7.58 17.59 17.77
N HIS A 4 6.58 17.54 18.64
CA HIS A 4 5.18 17.77 18.25
C HIS A 4 4.85 19.27 18.27
N GLN A 5 4.42 19.80 17.13
CA GLN A 5 3.91 21.17 17.00
C GLN A 5 2.42 21.12 16.68
N ILE A 6 1.61 21.82 17.48
CA ILE A 6 0.16 21.88 17.31
C ILE A 6 -0.19 23.14 16.51
N SER A 7 -1.17 23.06 15.63
CA SER A 7 -1.68 24.21 14.88
C SER A 7 -2.25 25.28 15.83
N ALA A 8 -2.05 26.55 15.49
CA ALA A 8 -2.62 27.64 16.26
C ALA A 8 -4.16 27.60 16.18
N PRO A 9 -4.88 27.90 17.29
CA PRO A 9 -6.33 28.01 17.27
C PRO A 9 -6.80 28.92 16.13
N TYR A 10 -7.91 28.56 15.48
CA TYR A 10 -8.55 29.34 14.41
C TYR A 10 -7.68 29.57 13.15
N THR A 11 -6.63 28.78 12.93
CA THR A 11 -5.75 28.91 11.76
C THR A 11 -5.84 27.68 10.84
N PRO A 12 -6.99 27.42 10.17
CA PRO A 12 -7.18 26.23 9.34
C PRO A 12 -6.19 26.13 8.16
N ALA A 13 -5.65 27.27 7.71
CA ALA A 13 -4.64 27.30 6.64
C ALA A 13 -3.38 26.47 6.97
N GLN A 14 -3.00 26.32 8.26
CA GLN A 14 -1.86 25.50 8.66
C GLN A 14 -2.08 24.00 8.41
N ASN A 15 -3.34 23.54 8.36
CA ASN A 15 -3.70 22.14 8.13
C ASN A 15 -4.13 21.85 6.67
N GLY A 16 -4.12 22.86 5.81
CA GLY A 16 -4.71 22.76 4.47
C GLY A 16 -4.08 21.68 3.58
N VAL A 17 -2.79 21.35 3.78
CA VAL A 17 -2.13 20.25 3.06
C VAL A 17 -2.71 18.90 3.46
N ALA A 18 -2.87 18.65 4.76
CA ALA A 18 -3.44 17.41 5.27
C ALA A 18 -4.93 17.30 4.92
N GLU A 19 -5.69 18.39 5.02
CA GLU A 19 -7.11 18.43 4.64
C GLU A 19 -7.32 18.09 3.16
N ARG A 20 -6.52 18.71 2.27
CA ARG A 20 -6.58 18.40 0.83
C ARG A 20 -6.23 16.94 0.57
N ARG A 21 -5.21 16.41 1.24
CA ARG A 21 -4.81 15.00 1.09
C ARG A 21 -5.91 14.05 1.55
N ASN A 22 -6.52 14.33 2.70
CA ASN A 22 -7.63 13.55 3.23
C ASN A 22 -8.86 13.59 2.31
N GLY A 23 -9.17 14.75 1.73
CA GLY A 23 -10.25 14.90 0.76
C GLY A 23 -10.03 14.05 -0.51
N VAL A 24 -8.79 14.03 -1.03
CA VAL A 24 -8.43 13.16 -2.17
C VAL A 24 -8.58 11.68 -1.81
N LEU A 25 -8.07 11.27 -0.65
CA LEU A 25 -8.18 9.88 -0.17
C LEU A 25 -9.64 9.45 -0.03
N GLN A 26 -10.50 10.29 0.56
CA GLN A 26 -11.93 9.99 0.69
C GLN A 26 -12.63 9.91 -0.68
N SER A 27 -12.24 10.75 -1.63
CA SER A 27 -12.81 10.73 -2.98
C SER A 27 -12.47 9.42 -3.69
N VAL A 28 -11.19 9.04 -3.72
CA VAL A 28 -10.74 7.78 -4.33
C VAL A 28 -11.34 6.58 -3.61
N MET A 29 -11.39 6.58 -2.27
CA MET A 29 -12.04 5.53 -1.48
C MET A 29 -13.50 5.32 -1.90
N ARG A 30 -14.28 6.39 -2.09
CA ARG A 30 -15.68 6.31 -2.54
C ARG A 30 -15.77 5.71 -3.95
N CYS A 31 -14.90 6.13 -4.87
CA CYS A 31 -14.84 5.57 -6.22
C CYS A 31 -14.53 4.08 -6.20
N LEU A 32 -13.54 3.63 -5.40
CA LEU A 32 -13.19 2.21 -5.29
C LEU A 32 -14.35 1.38 -4.72
N LEU A 33 -15.07 1.89 -3.73
CA LEU A 33 -16.22 1.20 -3.15
C LEU A 33 -17.38 1.08 -4.15
N ASP A 34 -17.67 2.15 -4.87
CA ASP A 34 -18.73 2.19 -5.89
C ASP A 34 -18.44 1.21 -7.03
N ASP A 35 -17.22 1.27 -7.59
CA ASP A 35 -16.76 0.38 -8.66
C ASP A 35 -16.79 -1.10 -8.23
N ALA A 36 -16.37 -1.38 -6.99
CA ALA A 36 -16.41 -2.74 -6.43
C ALA A 36 -17.79 -3.20 -5.97
N SER A 37 -18.82 -2.35 -6.05
CA SER A 37 -20.15 -2.58 -5.46
C SER A 37 -20.06 -3.04 -4.00
N LEU A 38 -19.28 -2.32 -3.19
CA LEU A 38 -19.07 -2.58 -1.77
C LEU A 38 -19.65 -1.45 -0.91
N ASP A 39 -20.28 -1.82 0.19
CA ASP A 39 -20.85 -0.86 1.13
C ASP A 39 -19.77 -0.06 1.88
N MET A 40 -20.15 1.11 2.38
CA MET A 40 -19.29 2.00 3.19
C MET A 40 -18.65 1.31 4.41
N ARG A 41 -19.21 0.20 4.93
CA ARG A 41 -18.58 -0.58 6.02
C ARG A 41 -17.18 -1.10 5.67
N HIS A 42 -16.84 -1.19 4.38
CA HIS A 42 -15.53 -1.63 3.88
C HIS A 42 -14.54 -0.48 3.62
N TRP A 43 -14.87 0.74 4.04
CA TRP A 43 -14.06 1.94 3.80
C TRP A 43 -12.61 1.80 4.23
N GLY A 44 -12.32 1.04 5.30
CA GLY A 44 -10.95 0.84 5.80
C GLY A 44 -10.04 0.13 4.80
N GLU A 45 -10.56 -0.87 4.07
CA GLU A 45 -9.81 -1.57 3.02
C GLU A 45 -9.63 -0.66 1.80
N ALA A 46 -10.70 0.03 1.39
CA ALA A 46 -10.69 0.93 0.24
C ALA A 46 -9.74 2.13 0.45
N ILE A 47 -9.74 2.76 1.64
CA ILE A 47 -8.88 3.92 1.92
C ILE A 47 -7.41 3.51 2.03
N SER A 48 -7.13 2.31 2.56
CA SER A 48 -5.77 1.76 2.60
C SER A 48 -5.24 1.55 1.18
N TYR A 49 -6.07 0.94 0.31
CA TYR A 49 -5.70 0.72 -1.08
C TYR A 49 -5.58 2.03 -1.88
N ALA A 50 -6.49 2.99 -1.64
CA ALA A 50 -6.40 4.33 -2.21
C ALA A 50 -5.07 5.01 -1.84
N ASN A 51 -4.67 4.96 -0.56
CA ASN A 51 -3.39 5.50 -0.13
C ASN A 51 -2.21 4.82 -0.83
N HIS A 52 -2.25 3.49 -0.96
CA HIS A 52 -1.22 2.71 -1.66
C HIS A 52 -1.06 3.14 -3.13
N ILE A 53 -2.18 3.32 -3.85
CA ILE A 53 -2.21 3.79 -5.25
C ILE A 53 -1.69 5.22 -5.33
N ILE A 54 -2.25 6.15 -4.55
CA ILE A 54 -1.93 7.56 -4.70
C ILE A 54 -0.46 7.84 -4.34
N ASN A 55 0.12 7.12 -3.39
CA ASN A 55 1.55 7.24 -3.08
C ASN A 55 2.45 6.74 -4.23
N ARG A 56 1.95 5.87 -5.10
CA ARG A 56 2.69 5.34 -6.26
C ARG A 56 2.28 5.96 -7.59
N THR A 57 1.33 6.90 -7.58
CA THR A 57 0.89 7.64 -8.75
C THR A 57 1.74 8.88 -8.94
N TRP A 58 2.03 9.22 -10.19
CA TRP A 58 2.73 10.45 -10.52
C TRP A 58 1.95 11.68 -10.02
N SER A 59 2.65 12.62 -9.42
CA SER A 59 2.08 13.91 -9.01
C SER A 59 2.78 15.03 -9.75
N SER A 60 2.01 15.83 -10.47
CA SER A 60 2.52 17.00 -11.20
C SER A 60 3.14 18.07 -10.27
N VAL A 61 2.69 18.13 -9.01
CA VAL A 61 3.18 19.10 -8.03
C VAL A 61 4.64 18.83 -7.64
N ILE A 62 5.01 17.56 -7.52
CA ILE A 62 6.38 17.14 -7.16
C ILE A 62 7.17 16.61 -8.36
N ASN A 63 6.54 16.53 -9.54
CA ASN A 63 7.10 15.97 -10.77
C ASN A 63 7.76 14.59 -10.57
N GLN A 64 7.18 13.78 -9.67
CA GLN A 64 7.60 12.43 -9.29
C GLN A 64 6.44 11.69 -8.59
N THR A 65 6.64 10.43 -8.19
CA THR A 65 5.72 9.72 -7.27
C THR A 65 6.10 10.05 -5.82
N PRO A 66 5.12 10.21 -4.90
CA PRO A 66 5.43 10.38 -3.48
C PRO A 66 6.31 9.26 -2.91
N TYR A 67 6.11 8.03 -3.40
CA TYR A 67 6.94 6.88 -3.08
C TYR A 67 8.40 7.12 -3.45
N PHE A 68 8.68 7.55 -4.68
CA PHE A 68 10.06 7.85 -5.12
C PHE A 68 10.69 8.95 -4.26
N MET A 69 9.93 9.99 -3.90
CA MET A 69 10.42 11.08 -3.07
C MET A 69 10.83 10.63 -1.67
N ILE A 70 10.20 9.58 -1.12
CA ILE A 70 10.48 9.09 0.23
C ILE A 70 11.56 8.00 0.21
N TYR A 71 11.52 7.08 -0.77
CA TYR A 71 12.35 5.88 -0.78
C TYR A 71 13.52 5.94 -1.78
N GLY A 72 13.58 6.96 -2.64
CA GLY A 72 14.69 7.16 -3.59
C GLY A 72 14.69 6.23 -4.81
N HIS A 73 13.70 5.33 -4.95
CA HIS A 73 13.59 4.43 -6.10
C HIS A 73 12.15 4.33 -6.60
N LYS A 74 11.99 3.88 -7.85
CA LYS A 74 10.67 3.73 -8.48
C LYS A 74 9.88 2.62 -7.77
N PRO A 75 8.58 2.81 -7.51
CA PRO A 75 7.75 1.75 -6.97
C PRO A 75 7.55 0.66 -8.02
N ASP A 76 7.55 -0.60 -7.58
CA ASP A 76 6.96 -1.68 -8.37
C ASP A 76 5.42 -1.53 -8.34
N ILE A 77 4.80 -1.68 -9.50
CA ILE A 77 3.36 -1.60 -9.68
C ILE A 77 2.77 -2.83 -10.37
N SER A 78 3.61 -3.84 -10.66
CA SER A 78 3.18 -5.07 -11.35
C SER A 78 2.16 -5.88 -10.54
N HIS A 79 2.10 -5.67 -9.23
CA HIS A 79 1.17 -6.31 -8.30
C HIS A 79 -0.13 -5.51 -8.09
N LEU A 80 -0.29 -4.34 -8.72
CA LEU A 80 -1.54 -3.58 -8.65
C LEU A 80 -2.63 -4.28 -9.45
N GLN A 81 -3.83 -4.29 -8.90
CA GLN A 81 -4.97 -5.04 -9.40
C GLN A 81 -6.24 -4.24 -9.14
N THR A 82 -7.25 -4.38 -9.99
CA THR A 82 -8.49 -3.62 -9.87
C THR A 82 -9.16 -3.93 -8.53
N PHE A 83 -9.44 -2.91 -7.71
CA PHE A 83 -10.12 -3.10 -6.43
C PHE A 83 -11.52 -3.67 -6.67
N GLY A 84 -11.89 -4.73 -5.96
CA GLY A 84 -13.17 -5.41 -6.16
C GLY A 84 -13.17 -6.48 -7.26
N SER A 85 -12.09 -6.64 -8.01
CA SER A 85 -11.91 -7.75 -8.97
C SER A 85 -11.98 -9.11 -8.27
N TYR A 86 -12.42 -10.12 -9.01
CA TYR A 86 -12.44 -11.49 -8.52
C TYR A 86 -11.15 -12.21 -8.88
N ALA A 87 -10.65 -12.99 -7.92
CA ALA A 87 -9.48 -13.84 -8.10
C ALA A 87 -9.73 -15.24 -7.53
N MET A 88 -9.14 -16.23 -8.17
CA MET A 88 -9.07 -17.59 -7.67
C MET A 88 -7.88 -17.70 -6.70
N VAL A 89 -8.17 -17.69 -5.40
CA VAL A 89 -7.16 -17.67 -4.34
C VAL A 89 -6.86 -19.09 -3.87
N ASN A 90 -5.59 -19.48 -3.87
CA ASN A 90 -5.15 -20.81 -3.49
C ASN A 90 -5.43 -21.09 -1.99
N ILE A 91 -6.00 -22.25 -1.69
CA ILE A 91 -6.20 -22.73 -0.32
C ILE A 91 -4.91 -23.45 0.11
N PRO A 92 -4.25 -23.02 1.20
CA PRO A 92 -3.05 -23.69 1.71
C PRO A 92 -3.32 -25.17 1.97
N LYS A 93 -2.35 -26.05 1.67
CA LYS A 93 -2.51 -27.51 1.80
C LYS A 93 -2.99 -27.94 3.20
N GLN A 94 -2.59 -27.22 4.23
CA GLN A 94 -2.96 -27.44 5.63
C GLN A 94 -4.42 -27.13 5.93
N GLN A 95 -5.04 -26.25 5.14
CA GLN A 95 -6.45 -25.84 5.26
C GLN A 95 -7.34 -26.55 4.24
N ARG A 96 -6.75 -27.34 3.33
CA ARG A 96 -7.54 -28.17 2.42
C ARG A 96 -8.21 -29.27 3.23
N GLY A 97 -9.48 -29.51 2.91
CA GLY A 97 -10.24 -30.59 3.49
C GLY A 97 -9.82 -31.94 2.93
N GLN A 98 -10.81 -32.75 2.58
CA GLN A 98 -10.60 -34.12 2.10
C GLN A 98 -9.85 -34.15 0.75
N LYS A 99 -9.14 -35.26 0.51
CA LYS A 99 -8.47 -35.50 -0.77
C LYS A 99 -9.48 -35.42 -1.92
N GLY A 100 -9.16 -34.62 -2.94
CA GLY A 100 -10.07 -34.34 -4.07
C GLY A 100 -10.98 -33.12 -3.87
N GLY A 101 -10.89 -32.43 -2.72
CA GLY A 101 -11.59 -31.17 -2.50
C GLY A 101 -11.01 -29.99 -3.30
N PRO A 102 -11.69 -28.83 -3.27
CA PRO A 102 -11.24 -27.63 -3.96
C PRO A 102 -9.87 -27.17 -3.46
N ILE A 103 -9.01 -26.80 -4.41
CA ILE A 103 -7.65 -26.30 -4.13
C ILE A 103 -7.59 -24.77 -4.04
N SER A 104 -8.66 -24.09 -4.41
CA SER A 104 -8.76 -22.64 -4.48
C SER A 104 -10.19 -22.18 -4.24
N ARG A 105 -10.35 -20.90 -3.92
CA ARG A 105 -11.61 -20.24 -3.63
C ARG A 105 -11.67 -18.90 -4.34
N ARG A 106 -12.79 -18.63 -5.01
CA ARG A 106 -13.05 -17.34 -5.67
C ARG A 106 -13.31 -16.28 -4.61
N LEU A 107 -12.49 -15.23 -4.56
CA LEU A 107 -12.58 -14.14 -3.59
C LEU A 107 -12.46 -12.78 -4.29
N LYS A 108 -12.96 -11.74 -3.63
CA LYS A 108 -12.87 -10.36 -4.10
C LYS A 108 -11.59 -9.71 -3.59
N PHE A 109 -10.78 -9.10 -4.44
CA PHE A 109 -9.58 -8.37 -4.02
C PHE A 109 -9.95 -7.05 -3.34
N VAL A 110 -9.36 -6.79 -2.18
CA VAL A 110 -9.64 -5.59 -1.37
C VAL A 110 -8.37 -4.84 -0.94
N GLY A 111 -7.24 -5.14 -1.57
CA GLY A 111 -6.02 -4.36 -1.43
C GLY A 111 -4.80 -5.18 -1.08
N ILE A 112 -3.77 -4.50 -0.61
CA ILE A 112 -2.45 -5.08 -0.31
C ILE A 112 -2.20 -4.95 1.19
N ASP A 113 -1.59 -5.98 1.76
CA ASP A 113 -1.24 -5.97 3.17
C ASP A 113 0.03 -5.14 3.41
N ASN A 114 0.01 -4.30 4.44
CA ASN A 114 1.15 -3.43 4.78
C ASN A 114 2.22 -4.16 5.61
N ALA A 115 1.85 -5.24 6.31
CA ALA A 115 2.74 -5.97 7.21
C ALA A 115 3.38 -7.20 6.53
N SER A 116 2.72 -7.77 5.54
CA SER A 116 3.14 -8.97 4.84
C SER A 116 3.11 -8.78 3.33
N LYS A 117 3.92 -9.56 2.61
CA LYS A 117 3.91 -9.59 1.14
C LYS A 117 2.74 -10.40 0.60
N CYS A 118 1.52 -10.01 0.98
CA CYS A 118 0.28 -10.68 0.60
C CYS A 118 -0.73 -9.67 0.09
N SER A 119 -1.61 -10.14 -0.80
CA SER A 119 -2.83 -9.45 -1.13
C SER A 119 -3.91 -9.78 -0.11
N ARG A 120 -4.81 -8.82 0.09
CA ARG A 120 -6.00 -8.93 0.94
C ARG A 120 -7.19 -9.25 0.06
N PHE A 121 -7.92 -10.29 0.43
CA PHE A 121 -9.10 -10.76 -0.28
C PHE A 121 -10.29 -10.85 0.68
N MET A 122 -11.50 -10.67 0.18
CA MET A 122 -12.73 -10.74 0.94
C MET A 122 -13.60 -11.88 0.43
N ASP A 123 -14.18 -12.64 1.36
CA ASP A 123 -15.18 -13.66 1.04
C ASP A 123 -16.61 -13.14 1.10
N SER A 124 -17.58 -13.99 0.73
CA SER A 124 -19.00 -13.67 0.78
C SER A 124 -19.52 -13.40 2.20
N SER A 125 -18.77 -13.78 3.23
CA SER A 125 -19.06 -13.50 4.64
C SER A 125 -18.34 -12.23 5.13
N HIS A 126 -17.80 -11.42 4.21
CA HIS A 126 -17.05 -10.20 4.49
C HIS A 126 -15.80 -10.37 5.34
N ARG A 127 -15.25 -11.59 5.41
CA ARG A 127 -14.00 -11.85 6.14
C ARG A 127 -12.82 -11.62 5.22
N VAL A 128 -11.81 -10.94 5.75
CA VAL A 128 -10.55 -10.72 5.04
C VAL A 128 -9.65 -11.93 5.18
N VAL A 129 -9.10 -12.38 4.05
CA VAL A 129 -8.15 -13.48 3.91
C VAL A 129 -6.90 -12.94 3.23
N LEU A 130 -5.74 -13.22 3.83
CA LEU A 130 -4.45 -12.90 3.25
C LEU A 130 -3.98 -14.05 2.37
N SER A 131 -3.51 -13.75 1.17
CA SER A 131 -2.87 -14.74 0.32
C SER A 131 -1.83 -14.10 -0.60
N ARG A 132 -0.76 -14.86 -0.85
CA ARG A 132 0.25 -14.52 -1.87
C ARG A 132 -0.06 -15.14 -3.23
N SER A 133 -0.92 -16.16 -3.25
CA SER A 133 -1.15 -16.99 -4.41
C SER A 133 -2.60 -16.85 -4.84
N ALA A 134 -2.79 -16.07 -5.90
CA ALA A 134 -4.06 -15.77 -6.52
C ALA A 134 -3.88 -15.59 -8.02
N VAL A 135 -4.91 -15.95 -8.78
CA VAL A 135 -5.01 -15.71 -10.22
C VAL A 135 -6.27 -14.88 -10.46
N PHE A 136 -6.10 -13.67 -10.97
CA PHE A 136 -7.20 -12.75 -11.24
C PHE A 136 -7.98 -13.20 -12.47
N GLU A 137 -9.31 -13.04 -12.44
CA GLU A 137 -10.17 -13.43 -13.57
C GLU A 137 -9.93 -12.58 -14.81
N GLU A 138 -9.51 -11.32 -14.62
CA GLU A 138 -9.14 -10.40 -15.69
C GLU A 138 -7.86 -10.84 -16.44
N ASP A 139 -6.97 -11.55 -15.74
CA ASP A 139 -5.67 -12.02 -16.25
C ASP A 139 -5.70 -13.50 -16.67
N ALA A 140 -6.90 -14.09 -16.81
CA ALA A 140 -7.07 -15.53 -16.84
C ALA A 140 -6.61 -16.21 -18.14
N ASP A 141 -5.30 -16.49 -18.23
CA ASP A 141 -4.77 -17.71 -18.85
C ASP A 141 -4.79 -18.84 -17.80
N TRP A 142 -5.86 -19.64 -17.82
CA TRP A 142 -6.15 -20.69 -16.84
C TRP A 142 -5.07 -21.79 -16.76
N SER A 143 -4.12 -21.84 -17.70
CA SER A 143 -2.98 -22.76 -17.66
C SER A 143 -2.00 -22.48 -16.49
N ARG A 144 -1.99 -21.24 -15.96
CA ARG A 144 -1.04 -20.79 -14.92
C ARG A 144 -1.41 -21.18 -13.49
N ILE A 145 -2.63 -21.64 -13.23
CA ILE A 145 -3.12 -22.01 -11.88
C ILE A 145 -2.28 -23.14 -11.24
N HIS A 146 -1.67 -24.00 -12.06
CA HIS A 146 -0.82 -25.10 -11.62
C HIS A 146 0.66 -24.73 -11.49
N SER A 147 1.05 -23.55 -11.95
CA SER A 147 2.40 -23.05 -11.75
C SER A 147 2.50 -22.42 -10.36
N ASN A 148 3.63 -22.59 -9.67
CA ASN A 148 3.96 -21.75 -8.51
C ASN A 148 4.21 -20.28 -8.90
N ASP A 149 4.07 -19.95 -10.19
CA ASP A 149 4.15 -18.62 -10.79
C ASP A 149 2.78 -17.93 -10.72
N THR A 150 2.20 -17.83 -9.51
CA THR A 150 0.96 -17.09 -9.30
C THR A 150 1.25 -15.60 -9.13
N GLY A 151 1.64 -14.95 -10.23
CA GLY A 151 1.21 -13.63 -10.70
C GLY A 151 1.27 -12.38 -9.82
N VAL A 152 1.62 -12.43 -8.53
CA VAL A 152 1.73 -11.24 -7.67
C VAL A 152 3.15 -11.20 -7.10
N TYR A 153 4.09 -10.74 -7.93
CA TYR A 153 5.45 -10.49 -7.50
C TYR A 153 5.47 -9.22 -6.65
N PHE A 154 5.44 -9.38 -5.33
CA PHE A 154 5.88 -8.32 -4.44
C PHE A 154 7.40 -8.24 -4.53
N SER A 155 7.91 -7.32 -5.35
CA SER A 155 9.34 -6.97 -5.29
C SER A 155 9.75 -6.66 -3.85
N LYS A 156 10.99 -6.99 -3.49
CA LYS A 156 11.58 -6.48 -2.25
C LYS A 156 11.74 -4.98 -2.45
N ASP A 157 10.77 -4.20 -1.99
CA ASP A 157 11.06 -2.84 -1.58
C ASP A 157 12.22 -2.95 -0.56
N PRO A 158 13.37 -2.31 -0.79
CA PRO A 158 14.46 -2.30 0.17
C PRO A 158 13.92 -1.79 1.50
N VAL A 159 14.11 -2.60 2.54
CA VAL A 159 13.89 -2.16 3.92
C VAL A 159 14.91 -1.05 4.15
N VAL A 160 14.44 0.17 4.43
CA VAL A 160 15.30 1.25 4.89
C VAL A 160 15.83 0.82 6.26
N ASN A 161 17.11 0.45 6.33
CA ASN A 161 17.81 0.39 7.61
C ASN A 161 18.07 1.83 8.03
N ASP A 162 17.48 2.24 9.15
CA ASP A 162 17.60 3.60 9.71
C ASP A 162 18.91 3.80 10.50
N ASP A 163 19.94 3.00 10.22
CA ASP A 163 21.20 3.01 10.97
C ASP A 163 22.33 3.62 10.13
N GLN A 164 22.31 4.94 9.94
CA GLN A 164 23.52 5.76 9.72
C GLN A 164 23.31 7.12 10.38
N HIS A 165 23.62 7.19 11.69
CA HIS A 165 24.09 8.43 12.31
C HIS A 165 25.60 8.44 12.03
N ASP A 166 26.02 9.21 11.02
CA ASP A 166 27.41 9.62 10.91
C ASP A 166 27.53 10.94 11.67
N ASP A 167 28.06 10.83 12.89
CA ASP A 167 28.53 11.94 13.71
C ASP A 167 29.84 12.47 13.09
N GLU A 168 29.76 13.50 12.24
CA GLU A 168 30.90 14.37 11.92
C GLU A 168 30.38 15.79 11.74
N ASP A 169 30.60 16.64 12.75
CA ASP A 169 30.89 18.09 12.64
C ASP A 169 31.00 18.70 14.06
N ASP A 170 32.05 18.31 14.79
CA ASP A 170 32.61 19.06 15.92
C ASP A 170 34.07 19.34 15.56
N GLU A 171 34.35 20.46 14.89
CA GLU A 171 35.63 21.19 14.90
C GLU A 171 35.58 22.40 13.94
N GLU A 172 34.86 23.46 14.32
CA GLU A 172 35.12 24.81 13.78
C GLU A 172 34.54 25.90 14.72
N GLN A 173 35.01 25.92 15.97
CA GLN A 173 34.90 27.08 16.86
C GLN A 173 36.21 27.29 17.62
N GLU A 174 37.25 27.73 16.92
CA GLU A 174 38.42 28.34 17.58
C GLU A 174 39.23 29.23 16.63
N GLU A 175 38.59 30.14 15.90
CA GLU A 175 39.31 31.21 15.17
C GLU A 175 38.51 32.52 15.08
N ARG A 176 37.87 32.93 16.19
CA ARG A 176 37.19 34.23 16.29
C ARG A 176 37.46 34.99 17.58
N GLU A 177 38.71 34.98 18.02
CA GLU A 177 39.25 35.96 18.99
C GLU A 177 40.66 36.42 18.60
N GLU A 178 40.81 36.97 17.41
CA GLU A 178 41.86 37.95 17.15
C GLU A 178 41.24 39.03 16.25
N TRP A 179 41.29 40.29 16.67
CA TRP A 179 40.68 41.49 16.04
C TRP A 179 39.18 41.74 16.29
N THR A 180 38.78 42.14 17.50
CA THR A 180 38.16 43.46 17.77
C THR A 180 38.10 43.76 19.26
#